data_AF-A0A6I9LZL3-F1
#
_entry.id   AF-A0A6I9LZL3-F1
#
_cell.length_a   1.000
_cell.length_b   1.000
_cell.length_c   1.000
_cell.angle_alpha   90.00
_cell.angle_beta   90.00
_cell.angle_gamma   90.00
#
_symmetry.space_group_name_H-M   'P 1'
#
loop_
_entity.id
_entity.type
_entity.pdbx_description
1 polymer ?
#
loop_
_entity_poly.entity_id
_entity_poly.type
_entity_poly.pdbx_seq_one_letter_code
_entity_poly.pdbx_strand_id
1 'polypeptide(L)'
;MRPPWCGRRTRGIPLGLLALWVAAARCLQSQGVSLHIPRSAINATVQEDILLSVDYSCHGVPTIEWKYTSNWGVQKIVEWKPGTPANVSQSHRDRVCTFDNGSIQLFSVGVRDSGYYVITVTEHPGSRQFGTIVLHVSEIRYEDLHFVAVFFALLAAVAAVLISLMWVCNRCAYKFQRKRRHKLQESTTEELEMKDVEC
;
A
#
# COMPACT_ATOMS: atom_id res chain seq x y z
N MET A 1 -36.63 -50.27 60.59
CA MET A 1 -35.60 -50.28 59.53
C MET A 1 -35.69 -48.97 58.75
N ARG A 2 -34.63 -48.14 58.75
CA ARG A 2 -34.50 -46.94 57.89
C ARG A 2 -33.20 -47.09 57.08
N PRO A 3 -33.16 -46.71 55.79
CA PRO A 3 -31.92 -46.78 55.03
C PRO A 3 -31.05 -45.53 55.34
N PRO A 4 -29.71 -45.64 55.35
CA PRO A 4 -28.86 -44.47 55.45
C PRO A 4 -28.74 -43.80 54.08
N TRP A 5 -28.86 -42.48 54.09
CA TRP A 5 -28.52 -41.60 52.98
C TRP A 5 -27.03 -41.71 52.63
N CYS A 6 -26.73 -42.18 51.43
CA CYS A 6 -25.38 -42.06 50.85
C CYS A 6 -25.27 -40.68 50.17
N GLY A 7 -24.63 -39.74 50.87
CA GLY A 7 -24.23 -38.45 50.31
C GLY A 7 -23.21 -38.64 49.18
N ARG A 8 -23.61 -38.25 47.97
CA ARG A 8 -22.76 -38.22 46.77
C ARG A 8 -21.72 -37.10 46.93
N ARG A 9 -20.49 -37.46 47.31
CA ARG A 9 -19.36 -36.51 47.42
C ARG A 9 -18.81 -36.23 46.02
N THR A 10 -19.26 -35.15 45.40
CA THR A 10 -18.67 -34.59 44.18
C THR A 10 -17.24 -34.12 44.50
N ARG A 11 -16.25 -34.92 44.10
CA ARG A 11 -14.83 -34.54 44.09
C ARG A 11 -14.62 -33.52 42.97
N GLY A 12 -14.85 -32.24 43.27
CA GLY A 12 -14.40 -31.15 42.42
C GLY A 12 -12.87 -31.10 42.42
N ILE A 13 -12.25 -31.08 41.24
CA ILE A 13 -10.82 -30.85 41.11
C ILE A 13 -10.53 -29.44 41.67
N PRO A 14 -9.55 -29.26 42.58
CA PRO A 14 -9.23 -27.95 43.12
C PRO A 14 -8.85 -27.00 41.98
N LEU A 15 -9.51 -25.84 41.90
CA LEU A 15 -9.22 -24.77 40.94
C LEU A 15 -7.72 -24.40 40.89
N GLY A 16 -7.01 -24.54 42.01
CA GLY A 16 -5.56 -24.32 42.09
C GLY A 16 -4.71 -25.32 41.29
N LEU A 17 -5.13 -26.59 41.23
CA LEU A 17 -4.47 -27.58 40.35
C LEU A 17 -4.71 -27.20 38.89
N LEU A 18 -5.95 -26.87 38.53
CA LEU A 18 -6.30 -26.45 37.17
C LEU A 18 -5.52 -25.20 36.73
N ALA A 19 -5.36 -24.21 37.62
CA ALA A 19 -4.53 -23.03 37.36
C ALA A 19 -3.04 -23.37 37.20
N LEU A 20 -2.51 -24.29 38.01
CA LEU A 20 -1.13 -24.78 37.89
C LEU A 20 -0.89 -25.52 36.56
N TRP A 21 -1.84 -26.35 36.13
CA TRP A 21 -1.80 -27.03 34.84
C TRP A 21 -1.85 -26.05 33.66
N VAL A 22 -2.70 -25.02 33.76
CA VAL A 22 -2.78 -23.97 32.73
C VAL A 22 -1.48 -23.16 32.69
N ALA A 23 -0.90 -22.79 33.84
CA ALA A 23 0.37 -22.08 33.90
C ALA A 23 1.53 -22.91 33.33
N ALA A 24 1.63 -24.19 33.71
CA ALA A 24 2.64 -25.11 33.17
C ALA A 24 2.47 -25.32 31.65
N ALA A 25 1.23 -25.44 31.16
CA ALA A 25 0.95 -25.54 29.73
C ALA A 25 1.32 -24.26 28.96
N ARG A 26 1.13 -23.08 29.57
CA ARG A 26 1.56 -21.80 29.00
C ARG A 26 3.08 -21.66 28.95
N CYS A 27 3.79 -22.13 29.97
CA CYS A 27 5.26 -22.16 29.98
C CYS A 27 5.84 -23.14 28.95
N LEU A 28 5.12 -24.24 28.64
CA LEU A 28 5.55 -25.20 27.62
C LEU A 28 5.31 -24.68 26.18
N GLN A 29 4.40 -23.74 25.98
CA GLN A 29 4.05 -23.20 24.66
C GLN A 29 5.09 -22.23 24.06
N SER A 30 6.08 -21.75 24.83
CA SER A 30 7.06 -20.78 24.32
C SER A 30 8.35 -21.39 23.77
N GLN A 31 8.48 -22.71 23.71
CA GLN A 31 9.72 -23.39 23.32
C GLN A 31 9.85 -23.59 21.80
N GLY A 32 9.71 -22.53 21.02
CA GLY A 32 9.88 -22.66 19.57
C GLY A 32 10.11 -21.35 18.84
N VAL A 33 10.47 -21.49 17.57
CA VAL A 33 10.59 -20.39 16.63
C VAL A 33 9.23 -19.70 16.51
N SER A 34 9.23 -18.38 16.65
CA SER A 34 8.12 -17.52 16.23
C SER A 34 8.54 -16.71 15.01
N LEU A 35 7.60 -16.43 14.12
CA LEU A 35 7.82 -15.68 12.89
C LEU A 35 6.72 -14.61 12.77
N HIS A 36 7.12 -13.37 12.63
CA HIS A 36 6.26 -12.22 12.42
C HIS A 36 6.47 -11.65 11.01
N ILE A 37 5.36 -11.43 10.30
CA ILE A 37 5.36 -10.87 8.95
C ILE A 37 4.44 -9.64 8.96
N PRO A 38 4.99 -8.42 8.94
CA PRO A 38 4.18 -7.21 9.01
C PRO A 38 3.33 -6.99 7.76
N ARG A 39 3.83 -7.42 6.58
CA ARG A 39 3.14 -7.30 5.29
C ARG A 39 3.22 -8.61 4.53
N SER A 40 2.09 -9.30 4.41
CA SER A 40 1.97 -10.55 3.66
C SER A 40 1.68 -10.34 2.17
N ALA A 41 1.42 -9.10 1.74
CA ALA A 41 1.23 -8.73 0.34
C ALA A 41 1.94 -7.40 0.05
N ILE A 42 2.73 -7.37 -1.02
CA ILE A 42 3.50 -6.21 -1.47
C ILE A 42 3.20 -5.97 -2.94
N ASN A 43 2.83 -4.74 -3.26
CA ASN A 43 2.72 -4.26 -4.63
C ASN A 43 3.98 -3.45 -4.94
N ALA A 44 4.61 -3.74 -6.06
CA ALA A 44 5.82 -3.06 -6.51
C ALA A 44 5.71 -2.73 -7.99
N THR A 45 6.54 -1.81 -8.44
CA THR A 45 6.66 -1.47 -9.86
C THR A 45 7.97 -1.94 -10.44
N VAL A 46 7.99 -2.14 -11.76
CA VAL A 46 9.19 -2.65 -12.44
C VAL A 46 10.39 -1.74 -12.13
N GLN A 47 11.55 -2.34 -11.86
CA GLN A 47 12.81 -1.70 -11.48
C GLN A 47 12.90 -1.20 -10.03
N GLU A 48 11.84 -1.33 -9.23
CA GLU A 48 11.92 -1.02 -7.79
C GLU A 48 12.75 -2.04 -7.00
N ASP A 49 13.31 -1.59 -5.89
CA ASP A 49 13.94 -2.46 -4.90
C ASP A 49 12.97 -2.67 -3.74
N ILE A 50 12.69 -3.93 -3.41
CA ILE A 50 11.68 -4.26 -2.39
C ILE A 50 12.30 -4.95 -1.19
N LEU A 51 11.74 -4.70 -0.01
CA LEU A 51 12.08 -5.41 1.22
C LEU A 51 10.98 -6.42 1.58
N LEU A 52 11.32 -7.70 1.53
CA LEU A 52 10.51 -8.78 2.08
C LEU A 52 10.78 -8.84 3.58
N SER A 53 10.06 -8.00 4.33
CA SER A 53 10.28 -7.81 5.76
C SER A 53 9.63 -8.90 6.59
N VAL A 54 10.42 -9.47 7.49
CA VAL A 54 10.02 -10.43 8.51
C VAL A 54 10.86 -10.20 9.77
N ASP A 55 10.39 -10.75 10.88
CA ASP A 55 11.16 -10.85 12.11
C ASP A 55 10.91 -12.22 12.74
N TYR A 56 11.91 -12.81 13.39
CA TYR A 56 11.77 -14.09 14.06
C TYR A 56 12.37 -14.03 15.46
N SER A 57 11.86 -14.88 16.34
CA SER A 57 12.45 -15.09 17.67
C SER A 57 12.62 -16.58 17.90
N CYS A 58 13.80 -16.95 18.41
CA CYS A 58 14.18 -18.31 18.78
C CYS A 58 15.24 -18.27 19.89
N HIS A 59 15.50 -19.40 20.54
CA HIS A 59 16.47 -19.49 21.63
C HIS A 59 17.92 -19.64 21.15
N GLY A 60 18.13 -20.31 20.01
CA GLY A 60 19.42 -20.57 19.38
C GLY A 60 19.60 -19.81 18.06
N VAL A 61 20.56 -20.28 17.27
CA VAL A 61 20.85 -19.74 15.93
C VAL A 61 20.07 -20.55 14.89
N PRO A 62 19.06 -19.97 14.21
CA PRO A 62 18.27 -20.70 13.24
C PRO A 62 18.96 -20.74 11.88
N THR A 63 18.56 -21.70 11.06
CA THR A 63 18.77 -21.67 9.62
C THR A 63 17.59 -20.99 8.96
N ILE A 64 17.86 -20.01 8.11
CA ILE A 64 16.87 -19.20 7.39
C ILE A 64 16.95 -19.59 5.92
N GLU A 65 15.80 -19.87 5.30
CA GLU A 65 15.68 -20.22 3.89
C GLU A 65 14.55 -19.42 3.24
N TRP A 66 14.80 -18.86 2.05
CA TRP A 66 13.77 -18.28 1.19
C TRP A 66 13.60 -19.09 -0.10
N LYS A 67 12.34 -19.31 -0.48
CA LYS A 67 11.93 -19.97 -1.72
C LYS A 67 10.94 -19.10 -2.48
N TYR A 68 11.11 -19.04 -3.79
CA TYR A 68 10.19 -18.42 -4.74
C TYR A 68 9.31 -19.50 -5.37
N THR A 69 7.99 -19.31 -5.33
CA THR A 69 7.01 -20.20 -5.95
C THR A 69 6.19 -19.42 -6.96
N SER A 70 6.17 -19.91 -8.20
CA SER A 70 5.38 -19.37 -9.29
C SER A 70 4.69 -20.50 -10.06
N ASN A 71 3.94 -20.14 -11.09
CA ASN A 71 3.31 -21.09 -12.01
C ASN A 71 4.34 -22.00 -12.73
N TRP A 72 5.62 -21.62 -12.75
CA TRP A 72 6.71 -22.36 -13.38
C TRP A 72 7.41 -23.34 -12.42
N GLY A 73 7.06 -23.33 -11.13
CA GLY A 73 7.62 -24.21 -10.11
C GLY A 73 8.21 -23.47 -8.90
N VAL A 74 8.92 -24.23 -8.07
CA VAL A 74 9.54 -23.75 -6.83
C VAL A 74 11.06 -23.63 -7.03
N GLN A 75 11.63 -22.50 -6.63
CA GLN A 75 13.06 -22.21 -6.72
C GLN A 75 13.59 -21.74 -5.37
N LYS A 76 14.73 -22.26 -4.93
CA LYS A 76 15.44 -21.71 -3.77
C LYS A 76 16.07 -20.38 -4.14
N ILE A 77 15.88 -19.36 -3.31
CA ILE A 77 16.48 -18.03 -3.50
C ILE A 77 17.78 -17.97 -2.71
N VAL A 78 17.71 -18.23 -1.40
CA VAL A 78 18.86 -18.06 -0.51
C VAL A 78 18.67 -18.88 0.78
N GLU A 79 19.78 -19.31 1.38
CA GLU A 79 19.81 -19.91 2.72
C GLU A 79 21.04 -19.46 3.50
N TRP A 80 20.88 -19.19 4.79
CA TRP A 80 21.98 -18.75 5.65
C TRP A 80 21.67 -18.95 7.13
N LYS A 81 22.69 -18.74 7.96
CA LYS A 81 22.54 -18.52 9.40
C LYS A 81 22.95 -17.08 9.71
N PRO A 82 22.32 -16.41 10.69
CA PRO A 82 22.74 -15.09 11.13
C PRO A 82 24.25 -15.02 11.42
N GLY A 83 24.90 -13.95 10.98
CA GLY A 83 26.36 -13.77 11.13
C GLY A 83 27.24 -14.66 10.22
N THR A 84 26.67 -15.39 9.26
CA THR A 84 27.42 -16.19 8.27
C THR A 84 27.13 -15.73 6.84
N PRO A 85 28.03 -15.98 5.87
CA PRO A 85 27.78 -15.66 4.46
C PRO A 85 26.54 -16.39 3.93
N ALA A 86 25.73 -15.67 3.14
CA ALA A 86 24.52 -16.23 2.57
C ALA A 86 24.79 -17.09 1.32
N ASN A 87 24.11 -18.23 1.23
CA ASN A 87 24.15 -19.13 0.09
C ASN A 87 23.03 -18.78 -0.89
N VAL A 88 23.28 -17.80 -1.78
CA VAL A 88 22.32 -17.31 -2.78
C VAL A 88 22.36 -18.20 -4.03
N SER A 89 21.19 -18.54 -4.57
CA SER A 89 21.07 -19.32 -5.79
C SER A 89 21.50 -18.53 -7.02
N GLN A 90 21.93 -19.25 -8.06
CA GLN A 90 22.45 -18.63 -9.28
C GLN A 90 21.44 -17.70 -9.96
N SER A 91 20.14 -18.03 -9.92
CA SER A 91 19.09 -17.20 -10.55
C SER A 91 18.85 -15.86 -9.87
N HIS A 92 19.28 -15.71 -8.61
CA HIS A 92 19.07 -14.52 -7.78
C HIS A 92 20.40 -13.88 -7.34
N ARG A 93 21.52 -14.34 -7.91
CA ARG A 93 22.85 -13.80 -7.64
C ARG A 93 22.87 -12.31 -7.99
N ASP A 94 23.51 -11.53 -7.14
CA ASP A 94 23.65 -10.06 -7.25
C ASP A 94 22.32 -9.27 -7.18
N ARG A 95 21.19 -9.95 -7.00
CA ARG A 95 19.86 -9.34 -6.88
C ARG A 95 19.25 -9.44 -5.47
N VAL A 96 19.91 -10.15 -4.55
CA VAL A 96 19.38 -10.39 -3.20
C VAL A 96 20.38 -9.99 -2.12
N CYS A 97 19.91 -9.22 -1.16
CA CYS A 97 20.59 -8.96 0.11
C CYS A 97 19.84 -9.62 1.27
N THR A 98 20.58 -10.17 2.23
CA THR A 98 20.04 -10.85 3.41
C THR A 98 20.25 -10.03 4.68
N PHE A 99 19.31 -10.12 5.61
CA PHE A 99 19.38 -9.48 6.93
C PHE A 99 19.32 -10.52 8.05
N ASP A 100 19.93 -10.24 9.20
CA ASP A 100 19.99 -11.20 10.32
C ASP A 100 18.61 -11.53 10.92
N ASN A 101 17.64 -10.64 10.79
CA ASN A 101 16.24 -10.86 11.20
C ASN A 101 15.45 -11.75 10.21
N GLY A 102 16.12 -12.29 9.18
CA GLY A 102 15.53 -13.17 8.18
C GLY A 102 14.86 -12.46 7.01
N SER A 103 14.84 -11.13 7.00
CA SER A 103 14.38 -10.36 5.85
C SER A 103 15.32 -10.52 4.65
N ILE A 104 14.80 -10.32 3.45
CA ILE A 104 15.61 -10.16 2.24
C ILE A 104 15.18 -8.92 1.47
N GLN A 105 16.15 -8.24 0.85
CA GLN A 105 15.88 -7.21 -0.14
C GLN A 105 16.11 -7.81 -1.52
N LEU A 106 15.14 -7.60 -2.42
CA LEU A 106 15.21 -8.03 -3.82
C LEU A 106 15.34 -6.78 -4.69
N PHE A 107 16.40 -6.72 -5.49
CA PHE A 107 16.73 -5.56 -6.32
C PHE A 107 16.12 -5.65 -7.72
N SER A 108 15.72 -4.48 -8.23
CA SER A 108 15.28 -4.25 -9.60
C SER A 108 14.24 -5.28 -10.04
N VAL A 109 13.09 -5.31 -9.34
CA VAL A 109 12.06 -6.32 -9.57
C VAL A 109 11.44 -6.20 -10.95
N GLY A 110 11.14 -7.34 -11.58
CA GLY A 110 10.43 -7.43 -12.85
C GLY A 110 9.07 -8.09 -12.70
N VAL A 111 8.22 -7.98 -13.72
CA VAL A 111 6.88 -8.61 -13.74
C VAL A 111 6.96 -10.12 -13.45
N ARG A 112 8.04 -10.78 -13.91
CA ARG A 112 8.31 -12.21 -13.70
C ARG A 112 8.64 -12.58 -12.25
N ASP A 113 9.00 -11.61 -11.41
CA ASP A 113 9.26 -11.84 -9.99
C ASP A 113 7.95 -11.91 -9.19
N SER A 114 6.80 -11.58 -9.80
CA SER A 114 5.49 -11.76 -9.15
C SER A 114 5.26 -13.22 -8.75
N GLY A 115 4.78 -13.44 -7.53
CA GLY A 115 4.53 -14.79 -7.01
C GLY A 115 4.59 -14.87 -5.50
N TYR A 116 4.81 -16.08 -5.00
CA TYR A 116 4.82 -16.38 -3.57
C TYR A 116 6.26 -16.56 -3.08
N TYR A 117 6.65 -15.75 -2.12
CA TYR A 117 7.94 -15.83 -1.43
C TYR A 117 7.72 -16.49 -0.08
N VAL A 118 8.25 -17.70 0.08
CA VAL A 118 8.08 -18.53 1.27
C VAL A 118 9.37 -18.50 2.07
N ILE A 119 9.30 -17.99 3.29
CA ILE A 119 10.38 -18.10 4.26
C ILE A 119 10.18 -19.36 5.10
N THR A 120 11.28 -20.03 5.42
CA THR A 120 11.38 -21.06 6.45
C THR A 120 12.45 -20.64 7.46
N VAL A 121 12.10 -20.65 8.74
CA VAL A 121 13.04 -20.48 9.85
C VAL A 121 13.07 -21.78 10.65
N THR A 122 14.25 -22.41 10.73
CA THR A 122 14.42 -23.72 11.40
C THR A 122 15.47 -23.62 12.50
N GLU A 123 15.07 -23.87 13.73
CA GLU A 123 15.93 -23.97 14.91
C GLU A 123 16.19 -25.45 15.23
N HIS A 124 17.46 -25.83 15.33
CA HIS A 124 17.84 -27.19 15.75
C HIS A 124 17.64 -27.36 17.27
N PRO A 125 17.02 -28.47 17.73
CA PRO A 125 16.81 -29.74 17.03
C PRO A 125 15.34 -30.01 16.61
N GLY A 126 14.64 -29.06 15.96
CA GLY A 126 13.40 -29.40 15.23
C GLY A 126 12.27 -28.38 15.24
N SER A 127 12.43 -27.20 15.84
CA SER A 127 11.40 -26.16 15.76
C SER A 127 11.48 -25.47 14.40
N ARG A 128 10.37 -25.42 13.66
CA ARG A 128 10.32 -24.84 12.32
C ARG A 128 9.06 -24.00 12.17
N GLN A 129 9.23 -22.80 11.64
CA GLN A 129 8.14 -21.96 11.18
C GLN A 129 8.31 -21.61 9.71
N PHE A 130 7.19 -21.33 9.06
CA PHE A 130 7.18 -20.84 7.69
C PHE A 130 6.20 -19.69 7.56
N GLY A 131 6.46 -18.85 6.56
CA GLY A 131 5.70 -17.66 6.28
C GLY A 131 5.66 -17.40 4.79
N THR A 132 4.64 -16.69 4.33
CA THR A 132 4.48 -16.39 2.90
C THR A 132 4.22 -14.91 2.70
N ILE A 133 4.95 -14.30 1.77
CA ILE A 133 4.71 -12.96 1.26
C ILE A 133 4.36 -13.08 -0.22
N VAL A 134 3.25 -12.47 -0.62
CA VAL A 134 2.83 -12.36 -2.03
C VAL A 134 3.41 -11.07 -2.60
N LEU A 135 4.15 -11.19 -3.69
CA LEU A 135 4.65 -10.05 -4.46
C LEU A 135 3.85 -9.92 -5.75
N HIS A 136 3.34 -8.72 -5.99
CA HIS A 136 2.73 -8.34 -7.26
C HIS A 136 3.53 -7.20 -7.88
N VAL A 137 4.15 -7.45 -9.03
CA VAL A 137 4.93 -6.45 -9.76
C VAL A 137 4.14 -5.99 -10.99
N SER A 138 3.78 -4.71 -11.03
CA SER A 138 3.09 -4.08 -12.16
C SER A 138 4.04 -3.20 -12.96
N GLU A 139 3.90 -3.23 -14.28
CA GLU A 139 4.54 -2.24 -15.15
C GLU A 139 3.69 -0.96 -15.16
N ILE A 140 4.26 0.17 -14.71
CA ILE A 140 3.57 1.46 -14.86
C ILE A 140 3.68 1.86 -16.33
N ARG A 141 2.58 1.76 -17.08
CA ARG A 141 2.51 2.32 -18.42
C ARG A 141 2.25 3.83 -18.31
N TYR A 142 3.17 4.63 -18.84
CA TYR A 142 3.09 6.11 -18.86
C TYR A 142 1.90 6.68 -19.68
N GLU A 143 1.07 5.83 -20.27
CA GLU A 143 -0.11 6.21 -21.05
C GLU A 143 -1.14 6.99 -20.20
N ASP A 144 -1.27 6.67 -18.91
CA ASP A 144 -2.23 7.34 -18.02
C ASP A 144 -1.82 8.79 -17.71
N LEU A 145 -0.53 9.06 -17.61
CA LEU A 145 -0.02 10.43 -17.42
C LEU A 145 -0.19 11.28 -18.67
N HIS A 146 -0.04 10.67 -19.87
CA HIS A 146 -0.29 11.35 -21.13
C HIS A 146 -1.77 11.71 -21.28
N PHE A 147 -2.68 10.82 -20.90
CA PHE A 147 -4.11 11.09 -20.91
C PHE A 147 -4.47 12.29 -20.03
N VAL A 148 -3.92 12.35 -18.82
CA VAL A 148 -4.11 13.47 -17.89
C VAL A 148 -3.56 14.78 -18.46
N ALA A 149 -2.36 14.75 -19.04
CA ALA A 149 -1.75 15.93 -19.65
C ALA A 149 -2.56 16.47 -20.85
N VAL A 150 -3.02 15.59 -21.73
CA VAL A 150 -3.87 15.96 -22.88
C VAL A 150 -5.21 16.52 -22.42
N PHE A 151 -5.81 15.93 -21.38
CA PHE A 151 -7.05 16.42 -20.79
C PHE A 151 -6.88 17.84 -20.21
N PHE A 152 -5.80 18.10 -19.47
CA PHE A 152 -5.47 19.44 -18.97
C PHE A 152 -5.25 20.44 -20.11
N ALA A 153 -4.54 20.06 -21.16
CA ALA A 153 -4.31 20.92 -22.33
C ALA A 153 -5.62 21.30 -23.02
N LEU A 154 -6.55 20.34 -23.17
CA LEU A 154 -7.88 20.58 -23.73
C LEU A 154 -8.71 21.54 -22.86
N LEU A 155 -8.72 21.33 -21.54
CA LEU A 155 -9.40 22.24 -20.60
C LEU A 155 -8.83 23.66 -20.65
N ALA A 156 -7.51 23.80 -20.73
CA ALA A 156 -6.86 25.10 -20.83
C ALA A 156 -7.22 25.82 -22.14
N ALA A 157 -7.27 25.09 -23.26
CA ALA A 157 -7.70 25.65 -24.54
C ALA A 157 -9.16 26.12 -24.51
N VAL A 158 -10.06 25.31 -23.96
CA VAL A 158 -11.48 25.67 -23.80
C VAL A 158 -11.63 26.91 -22.92
N ALA A 159 -10.92 26.97 -21.79
CA ALA A 159 -10.92 28.14 -20.92
C ALA A 159 -10.43 29.40 -21.65
N ALA A 160 -9.33 29.33 -22.42
CA ALA A 160 -8.81 30.45 -23.18
C ALA A 160 -9.83 30.97 -24.23
N VAL A 161 -10.53 30.06 -24.91
CA VAL A 161 -11.60 30.40 -25.86
C VAL A 161 -12.75 31.11 -25.14
N LEU A 162 -13.24 30.56 -24.02
CA LEU A 162 -14.34 31.15 -23.24
C LEU A 162 -13.97 32.54 -22.70
N ILE A 163 -12.76 32.70 -22.16
CA ILE A 163 -12.26 33.99 -21.67
C ILE A 163 -12.18 35.00 -22.81
N SER A 164 -11.68 34.58 -23.98
CA SER A 164 -11.58 35.45 -25.16
C SER A 164 -12.95 35.88 -25.67
N LEU A 165 -13.91 34.95 -25.76
CA LEU A 165 -15.29 35.25 -26.13
C LEU A 165 -15.94 36.21 -25.14
N MET A 166 -15.78 35.96 -23.83
CA MET A 166 -16.29 36.85 -22.79
C MET A 166 -15.68 38.25 -22.89
N TRP A 167 -14.38 38.36 -23.17
CA TRP A 167 -13.71 39.64 -23.38
C TRP A 167 -14.23 40.39 -24.60
N VAL A 168 -14.44 39.70 -25.73
CA VAL A 168 -15.03 40.28 -26.95
C VAL A 168 -16.47 40.73 -26.68
N CYS A 169 -17.29 39.88 -26.06
CA CYS A 169 -18.67 40.21 -25.69
C CYS A 169 -18.73 41.44 -24.77
N ASN A 170 -17.88 41.49 -23.75
CA ASN A 170 -17.79 42.64 -22.84
C ASN A 170 -17.39 43.91 -23.59
N ARG A 171 -16.41 43.83 -24.49
CA ARG A 171 -15.97 44.98 -25.29
C ARG A 171 -17.03 45.48 -26.27
N CYS A 172 -17.78 44.57 -26.90
CA CYS A 172 -18.91 44.89 -27.76
C CYS A 172 -20.05 45.54 -26.97
N ALA A 173 -20.42 44.96 -25.83
CA ALA A 173 -21.44 45.51 -24.94
C ALA A 173 -21.05 46.91 -24.44
N TYR A 174 -19.79 47.09 -24.02
CA TYR A 174 -19.27 48.37 -23.59
C TYR A 174 -19.35 49.44 -24.70
N LYS A 175 -18.93 49.10 -25.93
CA LYS A 175 -19.05 50.03 -27.07
C LYS A 175 -20.51 50.36 -27.39
N PHE A 176 -21.40 49.38 -27.37
CA PHE A 176 -22.81 49.58 -27.67
C PHE A 176 -23.50 50.46 -26.61
N GLN A 177 -23.25 50.20 -25.33
CA GLN A 177 -23.77 51.03 -24.24
C GLN A 177 -23.26 52.47 -24.32
N ARG A 178 -21.97 52.67 -24.61
CA ARG A 178 -21.40 54.02 -24.79
C ARG A 178 -22.06 54.75 -25.95
N LYS A 179 -22.26 54.08 -27.09
CA LYS A 179 -22.93 54.66 -28.26
C LYS A 179 -24.39 55.04 -27.95
N ARG A 180 -25.11 54.21 -27.18
CA ARG A 180 -26.47 54.49 -26.73
C ARG A 180 -26.54 55.67 -25.75
N ARG A 181 -25.59 55.77 -24.81
CA ARG A 181 -25.52 56.92 -23.87
C ARG A 181 -25.27 58.25 -24.58
N HIS A 182 -24.35 58.29 -25.55
CA HIS A 182 -24.10 59.50 -26.33
C HIS A 182 -25.36 59.95 -27.10
N LYS A 183 -26.06 59.03 -27.78
CA LYS A 183 -27.31 59.36 -28.48
C LYS A 183 -28.40 59.90 -27.55
N LEU A 184 -28.49 59.38 -26.32
CA LEU A 184 -29.48 59.84 -25.36
C LEU A 184 -29.17 61.25 -24.86
N GLN A 185 -27.90 61.54 -24.60
CA GLN A 185 -27.45 62.84 -24.11
C GLN A 185 -27.61 63.93 -25.19
N GLU A 186 -27.28 63.62 -26.45
CA GLU A 186 -27.49 64.49 -27.61
C GLU A 186 -28.97 64.84 -27.79
N SER A 187 -29.87 63.85 -27.78
CA SER A 187 -31.32 64.07 -27.83
C SER A 187 -31.86 64.89 -26.65
N THR A 188 -31.28 64.76 -25.46
CA THR A 188 -31.72 65.52 -24.28
C THR A 188 -31.25 66.99 -24.34
N THR A 189 -30.06 67.23 -24.92
CA THR A 189 -29.54 68.58 -25.15
C THR A 189 -30.32 69.30 -26.25
N GLU A 190 -30.65 68.62 -27.34
CA GLU A 190 -31.49 69.18 -28.42
C GLU A 190 -32.89 69.56 -27.92
N GLU A 191 -33.51 68.75 -27.05
CA GLU A 191 -34.82 69.10 -26.46
C GLU A 191 -34.76 70.29 -25.48
N LEU A 192 -33.63 70.49 -24.80
CA LEU A 192 -33.44 71.64 -23.90
C LEU A 192 -33.20 72.94 -24.69
N GLU A 193 -32.43 72.89 -25.78
CA GLU A 193 -32.19 74.05 -26.65
C GLU A 193 -33.46 74.45 -27.41
N MET A 194 -34.27 73.49 -27.87
CA MET A 194 -35.56 73.78 -28.52
C MET A 194 -36.53 74.50 -27.58
N LYS A 195 -36.51 74.20 -26.28
CA LYS A 195 -37.37 74.85 -25.27
C LYS A 195 -36.93 76.27 -24.87
N ASP A 196 -35.64 76.56 -24.93
CA ASP A 196 -35.09 77.88 -24.58
C ASP A 196 -35.30 78.92 -25.70
N VAL A 197 -35.49 78.47 -26.94
CA VAL A 197 -35.77 79.33 -28.11
C VAL A 197 -37.27 79.70 -28.23
N GLU A 198 -38.15 78.98 -27.53
CA GLU A 198 -39.62 79.17 -27.60
C GLU A 198 -40.19 80.07 -26.47
N CYS A 199 -39.33 80.65 -25.61
CA CYS A 199 -39.69 81.64 -24.59
C CYS A 199 -39.25 83.05 -24.98
#